data_AF-A0A6H9Y8D3-F1
#
_entry.id   AF-A0A6H9Y8D3-F1
#
_cell.length_a   1.000
_cell.length_b   1.000
_cell.length_c   1.000
_cell.angle_alpha   90.00
_cell.angle_beta   90.00
_cell.angle_gamma   90.00
#
_symmetry.space_group_name_H-M   'P 1'
#
loop_
_entity.id
_entity.type
_entity.pdbx_description
1 polymer ?
#
loop_
_entity_poly.entity_id
_entity_poly.type
_entity_poly.pdbx_seq_one_letter_code
_entity_poly.pdbx_strand_id
1 'polypeptide(L)'
;MAFLDVSIRVALAVTFLVASVSKVHRIEAWRSFRNVIEATGLVPPRIALGVGALVIAAEFAVASLLLIPYGTTYGFIACILLLVAFSGMIARAIRRNDQASCQCFGSSVEPVGAAHLYRNTILLVLAASGLAISPSGQHAADAAVLMISVPVGIFWALVLMHLGELLSLIRFTQRADGR
;
A
#
# COMPACT_ATOMS: atom_id res chain seq x y z
N MET A 1 9.33 -4.62 22.21
CA MET A 1 8.35 -5.14 21.22
C MET A 1 7.29 -4.11 20.87
N ALA A 2 6.69 -3.41 21.85
CA ALA A 2 5.67 -2.37 21.61
C ALA A 2 6.08 -1.26 20.61
N PHE A 3 7.31 -0.76 20.68
CA PHE A 3 7.81 0.25 19.73
C PHE A 3 7.73 -0.21 18.26
N LEU A 4 8.16 -1.45 17.99
CA LEU A 4 8.19 -2.03 16.65
C LEU A 4 6.77 -2.29 16.14
N ASP A 5 5.90 -2.84 16.99
CA ASP A 5 4.48 -3.07 16.69
C ASP A 5 3.77 -1.78 16.25
N VAL A 6 3.87 -0.73 17.08
CA VAL A 6 3.19 0.55 16.81
C VAL A 6 3.75 1.19 15.54
N SER A 7 5.07 1.16 15.34
CA SER A 7 5.70 1.72 14.14
C SER A 7 5.22 1.02 12.86
N ILE A 8 5.14 -0.31 12.87
CA ILE A 8 4.65 -1.11 11.74
C ILE A 8 3.18 -0.81 11.46
N ARG A 9 2.34 -0.79 12.49
CA ARG A 9 0.90 -0.52 12.37
C ARG A 9 0.62 0.87 11.80
N VAL A 10 1.33 1.88 12.29
CA VAL A 10 1.24 3.25 11.80
C VAL A 10 1.69 3.33 10.34
N ALA A 11 2.83 2.69 10.00
CA ALA A 11 3.34 2.71 8.63
C ALA A 11 2.35 2.11 7.61
N LEU A 12 1.77 0.96 7.95
CA LEU A 12 0.75 0.30 7.14
C LEU A 12 -0.54 1.11 7.07
N ALA A 13 -1.07 1.56 8.21
CA ALA A 13 -2.33 2.31 8.26
C ALA A 13 -2.24 3.62 7.47
N VAL A 14 -1.16 4.40 7.64
CA VAL A 14 -0.93 5.63 6.88
C VAL A 14 -0.85 5.33 5.38
N THR A 15 -0.14 4.27 4.99
CA THR A 15 -0.03 3.88 3.59
C THR A 15 -1.39 3.57 2.96
N PHE A 16 -2.24 2.80 3.64
CA PHE A 16 -3.58 2.47 3.16
C PHE A 16 -4.55 3.66 3.17
N LEU A 17 -4.46 4.53 4.18
CA LEU A 17 -5.26 5.76 4.26
C LEU A 17 -4.94 6.70 3.11
N VAL A 18 -3.65 6.97 2.86
CA VAL A 18 -3.24 7.81 1.73
C VAL A 18 -3.68 7.18 0.42
N ALA A 19 -3.49 5.86 0.23
CA ALA A 19 -3.95 5.16 -0.97
C ALA A 19 -5.47 5.24 -1.17
N SER A 20 -6.27 5.22 -0.09
CA SER A 20 -7.73 5.34 -0.14
C SER A 20 -8.15 6.78 -0.51
N VAL A 21 -7.59 7.77 0.20
CA VAL A 21 -7.91 9.19 -0.01
C VAL A 21 -7.52 9.63 -1.41
N SER A 22 -6.36 9.23 -1.91
CA SER A 22 -5.92 9.56 -3.27
C SER A 22 -6.84 9.00 -4.37
N LYS A 23 -7.54 7.88 -4.13
CA LYS A 23 -8.52 7.33 -5.09
C LYS A 23 -9.88 8.03 -5.05
N VAL A 24 -10.29 8.52 -3.88
CA VAL A 24 -11.56 9.24 -3.71
C VAL A 24 -11.45 10.68 -4.21
N HIS A 25 -10.31 11.34 -3.99
CA HIS A 25 -10.15 12.77 -4.29
C HIS A 25 -9.87 13.09 -5.77
N ARG A 26 -9.49 12.10 -6.58
CA ARG A 26 -9.15 12.31 -8.00
C ARG A 26 -10.04 11.47 -8.91
N ILE A 27 -11.02 12.15 -9.54
CA ILE A 27 -11.92 11.57 -10.54
C ILE A 27 -11.16 10.90 -11.70
N GLU A 28 -9.99 11.44 -12.07
CA GLU A 28 -9.10 10.89 -13.09
C GLU A 28 -8.45 9.56 -12.66
N ALA A 29 -8.07 9.44 -11.39
CA ALA A 29 -7.53 8.20 -10.81
C ALA A 29 -8.61 7.11 -10.77
N TRP A 30 -9.87 7.48 -10.51
CA TRP A 30 -11.01 6.56 -10.56
C TRP A 30 -11.29 6.03 -11.97
N ARG A 31 -11.26 6.90 -12.99
CA ARG A 31 -11.42 6.49 -14.40
C ARG A 31 -10.28 5.59 -14.86
N SER A 32 -9.05 5.92 -14.50
CA SER A 32 -7.87 5.10 -14.82
C SER A 32 -7.91 3.73 -14.14
N PHE A 33 -8.30 3.69 -12.85
CA PHE A 33 -8.48 2.43 -12.12
C PHE A 33 -9.58 1.54 -12.72
N ARG A 34 -10.68 2.15 -13.17
CA ARG A 34 -11.72 1.45 -13.93
C ARG A 34 -11.17 0.85 -15.21
N ASN A 35 -10.38 1.60 -15.97
CA ASN A 35 -9.75 1.10 -17.20
C ASN A 35 -8.80 -0.08 -16.92
N VAL A 36 -8.06 -0.05 -15.81
CA VAL A 36 -7.23 -1.19 -15.36
C VAL A 36 -8.09 -2.41 -15.03
N ILE A 37 -9.19 -2.23 -14.26
CA ILE A 37 -10.10 -3.32 -13.95
C ILE A 37 -10.71 -3.92 -15.23
N GLU A 38 -11.18 -3.08 -16.14
CA GLU A 38 -11.75 -3.52 -17.42
C GLU A 38 -10.70 -4.24 -18.28
N ALA A 39 -9.46 -3.75 -18.33
CA ALA A 39 -8.35 -4.37 -19.05
C ALA A 39 -7.91 -5.73 -18.46
N THR A 40 -8.04 -5.93 -17.14
CA THR A 40 -7.76 -7.23 -16.54
C THR A 40 -8.69 -8.34 -17.05
N GLY A 41 -9.89 -7.98 -17.52
CA GLY A 41 -10.91 -8.90 -18.01
C GLY A 41 -11.41 -9.89 -16.96
N LEU A 42 -11.09 -9.68 -15.67
CA LEU A 42 -11.54 -10.53 -14.57
C LEU A 42 -13.00 -10.28 -14.20
N VAL A 43 -13.53 -9.10 -14.51
CA VAL A 43 -14.86 -8.68 -14.10
C VAL A 43 -15.54 -7.85 -15.21
N PRO A 44 -16.84 -8.08 -15.48
CA PRO A 44 -17.59 -7.28 -16.44
C PRO A 44 -17.55 -5.77 -16.12
N PRO A 45 -17.56 -4.89 -17.13
CA PRO A 45 -17.60 -3.43 -16.95
C PRO A 45 -18.72 -2.95 -16.01
N ARG A 46 -19.84 -3.69 -15.99
CA ARG A 46 -21.02 -3.42 -15.17
C ARG A 46 -20.76 -3.51 -13.66
N ILE A 47 -19.79 -4.34 -13.23
CA ILE A 47 -19.45 -4.51 -11.81
C ILE A 47 -18.11 -3.90 -11.43
N ALA A 48 -17.33 -3.40 -12.40
CA ALA A 48 -16.03 -2.75 -12.15
C ALA A 48 -16.14 -1.56 -11.17
N LEU A 49 -17.24 -0.80 -11.23
CA LEU A 49 -17.54 0.27 -10.27
C LEU A 49 -17.73 -0.26 -8.84
N GLY A 50 -18.49 -1.35 -8.69
CA GLY A 50 -18.74 -1.99 -7.39
C GLY A 50 -17.47 -2.57 -6.79
N VAL A 51 -16.63 -3.22 -7.62
CA VAL A 51 -15.33 -3.75 -7.20
C VAL A 51 -14.41 -2.63 -6.73
N GLY A 52 -14.37 -1.49 -7.42
CA GLY A 52 -13.54 -0.36 -6.99
C GLY A 52 -14.00 0.27 -5.68
N ALA A 53 -15.31 0.39 -5.47
CA ALA A 53 -15.86 0.87 -4.20
C ALA A 53 -15.54 -0.12 -3.06
N LEU A 54 -15.64 -1.42 -3.33
CA LEU A 54 -15.30 -2.47 -2.38
C LEU A 54 -13.81 -2.44 -2.00
N VAL A 55 -12.93 -2.18 -2.97
CA VAL A 55 -11.48 -2.04 -2.71
C VAL A 55 -11.21 -0.84 -1.81
N ILE A 56 -11.80 0.33 -2.08
CA ILE A 56 -11.63 1.52 -1.23
C ILE A 56 -12.17 1.23 0.19
N ALA A 57 -13.33 0.59 0.29
CA ALA A 57 -13.89 0.19 1.58
C ALA A 57 -12.96 -0.79 2.33
N ALA A 58 -12.35 -1.75 1.61
CA ALA A 58 -11.40 -2.69 2.17
C ALA A 58 -10.11 -2.01 2.64
N GLU A 59 -9.56 -1.07 1.86
CA GLU A 59 -8.37 -0.28 2.26
C GLU A 59 -8.64 0.51 3.53
N PHE A 60 -9.79 1.17 3.64
CA PHE A 60 -10.19 1.93 4.82
C PHE A 60 -10.44 1.03 6.04
N ALA A 61 -11.10 -0.12 5.83
CA ALA A 61 -11.35 -1.09 6.88
C ALA A 61 -10.03 -1.67 7.43
N VAL A 62 -9.09 -2.04 6.56
CA VAL A 62 -7.75 -2.52 6.95
C VAL A 62 -7.02 -1.47 7.80
N ALA A 63 -7.01 -0.21 7.37
CA ALA A 63 -6.37 0.87 8.13
C ALA A 63 -7.01 1.04 9.52
N SER A 64 -8.34 0.99 9.59
CA SER A 64 -9.09 1.12 10.84
C SER A 64 -8.84 -0.06 11.78
N LEU A 65 -8.85 -1.29 11.27
CA LEU A 65 -8.55 -2.51 12.04
C LEU A 65 -7.13 -2.52 12.59
N LEU A 66 -6.15 -1.99 11.83
CA LEU A 66 -4.77 -1.86 12.29
C LEU A 66 -4.62 -0.85 13.43
N LEU A 67 -5.47 0.18 13.51
CA LEU A 67 -5.42 1.19 14.58
C LEU A 67 -6.19 0.76 15.83
N ILE A 68 -7.25 -0.05 15.69
CA ILE A 68 -8.04 -0.55 16.82
C ILE A 68 -7.27 -1.67 17.54
N PRO A 69 -7.03 -1.59 18.86
CA PRO A 69 -6.24 -2.58 19.61
C PRO A 69 -6.75 -4.03 19.44
N TYR A 70 -8.07 -4.21 19.52
CA TYR A 70 -8.75 -5.51 19.40
C TYR A 70 -8.86 -6.04 17.95
N GLY A 71 -8.59 -5.19 16.95
CA GLY A 71 -8.71 -5.53 15.53
C GLY A 71 -7.39 -5.90 14.86
N THR A 72 -6.27 -5.82 15.59
CA THR A 72 -4.90 -5.89 15.04
C THR A 72 -4.62 -7.15 14.23
N THR A 73 -4.92 -8.32 14.76
CA THR A 73 -4.69 -9.61 14.07
C THR A 73 -5.50 -9.70 12.77
N TYR A 74 -6.79 -9.32 12.83
CA TYR A 74 -7.64 -9.27 11.65
C TYR A 74 -7.17 -8.21 10.64
N GLY A 75 -6.66 -7.07 11.12
CA GLY A 75 -6.09 -6.01 10.30
C GLY A 75 -4.84 -6.46 9.56
N PHE A 76 -3.93 -7.17 10.21
CA PHE A 76 -2.75 -7.74 9.56
C PHE A 76 -3.11 -8.80 8.53
N ILE A 77 -4.03 -9.71 8.84
CA ILE A 77 -4.49 -10.74 7.88
C ILE A 77 -5.14 -10.08 6.66
N ALA A 78 -6.05 -9.13 6.88
CA ALA A 78 -6.71 -8.40 5.80
C ALA A 78 -5.71 -7.60 4.96
N CYS A 79 -4.73 -6.97 5.60
CA CYS A 79 -3.61 -6.29 4.95
C CYS A 79 -2.82 -7.22 4.03
N ILE A 80 -2.42 -8.40 4.53
CA ILE A 80 -1.68 -9.40 3.74
C ILE A 80 -2.51 -9.85 2.53
N LEU A 81 -3.78 -10.21 2.74
CA LEU A 81 -4.67 -10.65 1.66
C LEU A 81 -4.82 -9.56 0.57
N LEU A 82 -5.00 -8.31 0.99
CA LEU A 82 -5.14 -7.19 0.07
C LEU A 82 -3.84 -6.91 -0.70
N LEU A 83 -2.68 -6.98 -0.03
CA LEU A 83 -1.36 -6.84 -0.66
C LEU A 83 -1.08 -7.97 -1.66
N VAL A 84 -1.45 -9.21 -1.34
CA VAL A 84 -1.32 -10.36 -2.25
C VAL A 84 -2.21 -10.17 -3.48
N ALA A 85 -3.47 -9.77 -3.28
CA ALA A 85 -4.41 -9.52 -4.37
C ALA A 85 -3.90 -8.40 -5.30
N PHE A 86 -3.45 -7.27 -4.74
CA PHE A 86 -2.87 -6.18 -5.53
C PHE A 86 -1.60 -6.59 -6.26
N SER A 87 -0.71 -7.34 -5.60
CA SER A 87 0.53 -7.83 -6.22
C SER A 87 0.23 -8.78 -7.37
N GLY A 88 -0.78 -9.65 -7.24
CA GLY A 88 -1.25 -10.54 -8.30
C GLY A 88 -1.82 -9.77 -9.50
N MET A 89 -2.62 -8.72 -9.26
CA MET A 89 -3.14 -7.85 -10.33
C MET A 89 -2.00 -7.14 -11.07
N ILE A 90 -1.04 -6.56 -10.35
CA ILE A 90 0.14 -5.90 -10.93
C ILE A 90 0.96 -6.89 -11.76
N ALA A 91 1.27 -8.07 -11.21
CA ALA A 91 2.03 -9.10 -11.91
C ALA A 91 1.33 -9.57 -13.20
N ARG A 92 -0.01 -9.68 -13.18
CA ARG A 92 -0.81 -10.02 -14.35
C ARG A 92 -0.79 -8.90 -15.40
N ALA A 93 -0.89 -7.64 -14.99
CA ALA A 93 -0.81 -6.49 -15.90
C ALA A 93 0.55 -6.43 -16.61
N ILE A 94 1.65 -6.59 -15.86
CA ILE A 94 3.01 -6.67 -16.41
C ILE A 94 3.13 -7.82 -17.42
N ARG A 95 2.65 -9.02 -17.08
CA ARG A 95 2.72 -10.19 -17.96
C ARG A 95 1.92 -10.05 -19.25
N ARG A 96 0.84 -9.26 -19.25
CA ARG A 96 0.03 -8.98 -20.44
C ARG A 96 0.62 -7.89 -21.33
N ASN A 97 1.75 -7.29 -20.94
CA ASN A 97 2.31 -6.10 -21.57
C ASN A 97 1.26 -4.99 -21.74
N ASP A 98 0.31 -4.97 -20.80
CA ASP A 98 -0.75 -3.99 -20.78
C ASP A 98 -0.09 -2.69 -20.34
N GLN A 99 0.09 -1.76 -21.28
CA GLN A 99 0.64 -0.42 -21.04
C GLN A 99 -0.28 0.44 -20.15
N ALA A 100 -1.27 -0.17 -19.50
CA ALA A 100 -2.14 0.46 -18.51
C ALA A 100 -1.29 0.82 -17.29
N SER A 101 -0.98 2.12 -17.17
CA SER A 101 -0.37 2.71 -16.00
C SER A 101 -1.20 2.39 -14.75
N CYS A 102 -0.72 1.46 -13.90
CA CYS A 102 -1.27 1.23 -12.57
C CYS A 102 -1.01 2.47 -11.71
N GLN A 103 -1.90 3.46 -11.82
CA GLN A 103 -1.86 4.70 -11.05
C GLN A 103 -2.37 4.51 -9.61
N CYS A 104 -2.04 3.40 -8.95
CA CYS A 104 -2.39 3.14 -7.55
C CYS A 104 -1.92 4.26 -6.58
N PHE A 105 -1.02 5.15 -7.02
CA PHE A 105 -0.51 6.32 -6.28
C PHE A 105 -0.63 7.65 -7.05
N GLY A 106 -1.48 7.74 -8.07
CA GLY A 106 -1.96 9.03 -8.60
C GLY A 106 -0.96 9.95 -9.32
N SER A 107 0.36 9.72 -9.38
CA SER A 107 1.28 10.65 -10.09
C SER A 107 2.35 10.02 -10.98
N SER A 108 2.52 8.71 -11.02
CA SER A 108 3.61 8.13 -11.82
C SER A 108 3.19 7.99 -13.29
N VAL A 109 3.76 8.85 -14.13
CA VAL A 109 3.81 8.73 -15.59
C VAL A 109 4.76 7.59 -16.02
N GLU A 110 5.46 7.00 -15.05
CA GLU A 110 6.37 5.88 -15.26
C GLU A 110 5.57 4.57 -15.45
N PRO A 111 5.91 3.73 -16.45
CA PRO A 111 5.26 2.43 -16.64
C PRO A 111 5.37 1.59 -15.36
N VAL A 112 4.36 0.77 -15.09
CA VAL A 112 4.24 -0.08 -13.89
C VAL A 112 5.51 -0.88 -13.67
N GLY A 113 6.41 -0.33 -12.86
CA GLY A 113 7.75 -0.83 -12.70
C GLY A 113 7.87 -1.82 -11.55
N ALA A 114 8.96 -2.59 -11.56
CA ALA A 114 9.35 -3.49 -10.47
C ALA A 114 9.32 -2.81 -9.08
N ALA A 115 9.48 -1.48 -9.02
CA ALA A 115 9.40 -0.68 -7.80
C ALA A 115 8.07 -0.87 -7.02
N HIS A 116 6.93 -1.01 -7.71
CA HIS A 116 5.65 -1.28 -7.05
C HIS A 116 5.61 -2.68 -6.42
N LEU A 117 6.23 -3.66 -7.09
CA LEU A 117 6.33 -5.02 -6.58
C LEU A 117 7.27 -5.09 -5.35
N TYR A 118 8.39 -4.37 -5.39
CA TYR A 118 9.30 -4.24 -4.24
C TYR A 118 8.59 -3.61 -3.04
N ARG A 119 7.88 -2.50 -3.25
CA ARG A 119 7.12 -1.83 -2.19
C ARG A 119 6.08 -2.76 -1.57
N ASN A 120 5.26 -3.43 -2.38
CA ASN A 120 4.25 -4.37 -1.87
C ASN A 120 4.89 -5.55 -1.13
N THR A 121 6.04 -6.03 -1.60
CA THR A 121 6.78 -7.12 -0.92
C THR A 121 7.27 -6.65 0.45
N ILE A 122 7.83 -5.44 0.55
CA ILE A 122 8.26 -4.87 1.83
C ILE A 122 7.07 -4.71 2.79
N LEU A 123 5.96 -4.14 2.31
CA LEU A 123 4.74 -4.00 3.12
C LEU A 123 4.19 -5.35 3.58
N LEU A 124 4.29 -6.39 2.74
CA LEU A 124 3.85 -7.74 3.07
C LEU A 124 4.74 -8.38 4.15
N VAL A 125 6.06 -8.20 4.06
CA VAL A 125 6.99 -8.64 5.11
C VAL A 125 6.73 -7.92 6.42
N LEU A 126 6.48 -6.60 6.38
CA LEU A 126 6.11 -5.82 7.57
C LEU A 126 4.79 -6.27 8.19
N ALA A 127 3.78 -6.59 7.37
CA ALA A 127 2.51 -7.10 7.86
C ALA A 127 2.65 -8.50 8.48
N ALA A 128 3.44 -9.37 7.87
CA ALA A 128 3.72 -10.72 8.40
C ALA A 128 4.53 -10.65 9.70
N SER A 129 5.52 -9.78 9.79
CA SER A 129 6.30 -9.60 11.01
C SER A 129 5.46 -9.00 12.15
N GLY A 130 4.62 -7.99 11.85
CA GLY A 130 3.66 -7.45 12.82
C GLY A 130 2.71 -8.52 13.37
N LEU A 131 2.17 -9.37 12.50
CA LEU A 131 1.32 -10.50 12.89
C LEU A 131 2.05 -11.51 13.79
N ALA A 132 3.33 -11.79 13.52
CA ALA A 132 4.12 -12.73 14.31
C ALA A 132 4.51 -12.19 15.69
N ILE A 133 4.72 -10.87 15.82
CA ILE A 133 5.24 -10.24 17.04
C ILE A 133 4.13 -9.82 18.01
N SER A 134 2.91 -9.52 17.52
CA SER A 134 1.78 -9.09 18.35
C SER A 134 0.46 -9.79 17.98
N PRO A 135 0.33 -11.10 18.22
CA PRO A 135 -0.91 -11.84 17.90
C PRO A 135 -2.13 -11.44 18.73
N SER A 136 -1.95 -10.69 19.82
CA SER A 136 -3.02 -10.32 20.78
C SER A 136 -3.31 -8.82 20.87
N GLY A 137 -2.56 -7.94 20.19
CA GLY A 137 -2.80 -6.49 20.18
C GLY A 137 -2.74 -5.76 21.53
N GLN A 138 -2.34 -6.47 22.59
CA GLN A 138 -2.48 -6.06 24.00
C GLN A 138 -1.23 -5.42 24.60
N HIS A 139 -0.31 -4.93 23.77
CA HIS A 139 0.78 -4.11 24.29
C HIS A 139 0.24 -2.71 24.60
N ALA A 140 -0.15 -2.48 25.86
CA ALA A 140 -0.33 -1.13 26.36
C ALA A 140 0.99 -0.38 26.18
N ALA A 141 1.05 0.51 25.19
CA ALA A 141 2.21 1.33 24.94
C ALA A 141 2.09 2.60 25.78
N ASP A 142 3.09 2.85 26.63
CA ASP A 142 3.16 4.10 27.39
C ASP A 142 3.29 5.30 26.43
N ALA A 143 2.86 6.48 26.88
CA ALA A 143 2.87 7.71 26.08
C ALA A 143 4.25 8.02 25.45
N ALA A 144 5.33 7.72 26.17
CA ALA A 144 6.70 7.87 25.66
C ALA A 144 6.98 6.98 24.43
N VAL A 145 6.48 5.75 24.41
CA VAL A 145 6.64 4.83 23.27
C VAL A 145 5.83 5.35 22.08
N LEU A 146 4.62 5.84 22.31
CA LEU A 146 3.77 6.42 21.26
C LEU A 146 4.40 7.67 20.62
N MET A 147 4.99 8.56 21.44
CA MET A 147 5.64 9.79 20.95
C MET A 147 6.78 9.53 19.96
N ILE A 148 7.45 8.39 20.06
CA ILE A 148 8.58 8.05 19.17
C ILE A 148 8.13 7.13 18.03
N SER A 149 7.33 6.11 18.32
CA SER A 149 6.93 5.11 17.32
C SER A 149 5.99 5.66 16.24
N VAL A 150 5.11 6.61 16.58
CA VAL A 150 4.19 7.21 15.61
C VAL A 150 4.94 8.02 14.53
N PRO A 151 5.82 8.99 14.88
CA PRO A 151 6.62 9.68 13.87
C PRO A 151 7.50 8.75 13.03
N VAL A 152 8.10 7.73 13.67
CA VAL A 152 8.92 6.74 12.96
C VAL A 152 8.09 5.95 11.96
N GLY A 153 6.90 5.50 12.34
CA GLY A 153 5.98 4.81 11.44
C GLY A 153 5.54 5.69 10.26
N ILE A 154 5.21 6.96 10.52
CA ILE A 154 4.84 7.94 9.48
C ILE A 154 6.02 8.16 8.52
N PHE A 155 7.22 8.38 9.05
CA PHE A 155 8.43 8.57 8.25
C PHE A 155 8.66 7.39 7.30
N TRP A 156 8.61 6.15 7.82
CA TRP A 156 8.74 4.96 6.99
C TRP A 156 7.60 4.81 5.97
N ALA A 157 6.37 5.18 6.32
CA ALA A 157 5.26 5.20 5.36
C ALA A 157 5.56 6.13 4.17
N LEU A 158 6.04 7.35 4.45
CA LEU A 158 6.41 8.34 3.43
C LEU A 158 7.55 7.84 2.55
N VAL A 159 8.62 7.30 3.16
CA VAL A 159 9.75 6.72 2.42
C VAL A 159 9.28 5.59 1.49
N LEU A 160 8.44 4.68 2.00
CA LEU A 160 7.90 3.58 1.19
C LEU A 160 6.95 4.08 0.09
N MET A 161 6.18 5.13 0.35
CA MET A 161 5.31 5.77 -0.63
C MET A 161 6.08 6.36 -1.81
N HIS A 162 7.20 7.03 -1.53
CA HIS A 162 8.04 7.70 -2.52
C HIS A 162 9.20 6.83 -3.05
N LEU A 163 9.27 5.55 -2.68
CA LEU A 163 10.38 4.66 -3.05
C LEU A 163 10.63 4.60 -4.57
N GLY A 164 9.56 4.66 -5.38
CA GLY A 164 9.68 4.68 -6.84
C GLY A 164 10.37 5.95 -7.37
N GLU A 165 10.00 7.11 -6.83
CA GLU A 165 10.58 8.41 -7.19
C GLU A 165 12.02 8.54 -6.68
N LEU A 166 12.31 8.01 -5.49
CA LEU A 166 13.66 7.97 -4.95
C LEU A 166 14.58 7.09 -5.81
N LEU A 167 14.10 5.92 -6.22
CA LEU A 167 14.87 5.01 -7.08
C LEU A 167 15.06 5.57 -8.49
N SER A 168 14.09 6.31 -9.04
CA SER A 168 14.26 6.96 -10.34
C SER A 168 15.28 8.10 -10.25
N LEU A 169 15.28 8.88 -9.17
CA LEU A 169 16.23 9.97 -8.94
C LEU A 169 17.67 9.45 -8.80
N ILE A 170 17.88 8.37 -8.04
CA ILE A 170 19.20 7.72 -7.90
C ILE A 170 19.71 7.19 -9.25
N ARG A 171 18.82 6.58 -10.06
CA ARG A 171 19.20 6.08 -11.39
C ARG A 171 19.54 7.22 -12.35
N PHE A 172 18.87 8.36 -12.21
CA PHE A 172 19.14 9.55 -13.01
C PHE A 172 20.51 10.15 -12.68
N THR A 173 20.84 10.32 -11.39
CA THR A 173 22.14 10.84 -10.97
C THR A 173 23.29 9.93 -11.40
N GLN A 174 23.14 8.61 -11.31
CA GLN A 174 24.16 7.66 -11.79
C GLN A 174 24.41 7.73 -13.31
N ARG A 175 23.39 8.06 -14.12
CA ARG A 175 23.55 8.28 -15.56
C ARG A 175 24.19 9.63 -15.89
N ALA A 176 24.09 10.60 -15.00
CA ALA A 176 24.69 11.93 -15.16
C ALA A 176 26.19 11.91 -14.83
N ASP A 177 26.60 11.18 -13.78
CA ASP A 177 28.02 11.02 -13.39
C ASP A 177 28.82 10.04 -14.26
N GLY A 178 28.13 9.21 -15.05
CA GLY A 178 28.76 8.21 -15.93
C GLY A 178 29.17 8.71 -17.32
N ARG A 179 29.25 10.02 -17.57
CA ARG A 179 29.72 10.62 -18.83
C ARG A 179 30.95 11.47 -18.64
#